data_AF-A0A3D9CH12-F1
#
_entry.id   AF-A0A3D9CH12-F1
#
_cell.length_a   1.000
_cell.length_b   1.000
_cell.length_c   1.000
_cell.angle_alpha   90.00
_cell.angle_beta   90.00
_cell.angle_gamma   90.00
#
_symmetry.space_group_name_H-M   'P 1'
#
loop_
_entity.id
_entity.type
_entity.pdbx_description
1 polymer ?
#
loop_
_entity_poly.entity_id
_entity_poly.type
_entity_poly.pdbx_seq_one_letter_code
_entity_poly.pdbx_strand_id
1 'polypeptide(L)'
;MYQKLTPKQKALTINLDPTIYGTFAEIGAGQETVRHFFRAGGASGTIAKAMSAYDKDFSDAIYGKEVKNRYVTQNRLRKMLRYEVALIEERISRDNNPDRKFFSYANTVTTINFDKTVKGHGWVGIRFQTKENEDYNEVVIHVKFKENDATLQQETLGNLGVNLIFGAFNYYDNPRTLVESLYDDIAKDNLEIDMIDFSGPAFAYVDNRLMSLQLVKNGMTDAVIFNSQGNNMLPADVLYKKNIFAVRGSFRPVTKVNIDMLKNGMDMFFKDATCTHEETEVLIEITISNLRADGDIDERDFLDRVDILGKLGYTVIISNFSEYYRLIDYFASYTGGDIGVAMGVNNLLMVFDEKYYKNLSGGILEAFGKFFRNGMRVYLYPYKDPETHQLLDSSNLKVEENLKELYKYFKRNNRIVDITNYNPEFLEIYSREILRKIACCIKGWETQVPEGVAEMIKERGMFGYKEELPLKQFS
;
A
#
# COMPACT_ATOMS: atom_id res chain seq x y z
N MET A 1 19.80 -5.89 15.02
CA MET A 1 18.64 -5.50 15.84
C MET A 1 19.06 -4.24 16.58
N TYR A 2 18.43 -3.09 16.31
CA TYR A 2 18.78 -1.83 16.96
C TYR A 2 18.19 -1.79 18.37
N GLN A 3 18.77 -0.99 19.27
CA GLN A 3 18.28 -0.83 20.62
C GLN A 3 16.96 -0.06 20.60
N LYS A 4 15.87 -0.67 21.10
CA LYS A 4 14.57 -0.01 21.23
C LYS A 4 14.62 1.02 22.36
N LEU A 5 14.49 2.29 22.02
CA LEU A 5 14.43 3.41 22.96
C LEU A 5 13.00 3.86 23.18
N THR A 6 12.68 4.28 24.41
CA THR A 6 11.40 4.94 24.71
C THR A 6 11.30 6.30 24.00
N PRO A 7 10.09 6.82 23.73
CA PRO A 7 9.90 8.16 23.15
C PRO A 7 10.63 9.24 23.95
N LYS A 8 10.64 9.17 25.29
CA LYS A 8 11.37 10.12 26.13
C LYS A 8 12.89 10.06 25.88
N GLN A 9 13.47 8.87 25.76
CA GLN A 9 14.90 8.71 25.47
C GLN A 9 15.23 9.21 24.06
N LYS A 10 14.42 8.87 23.05
CA LYS A 10 14.58 9.35 21.68
C LYS A 10 14.56 10.87 21.60
N ALA A 11 13.57 11.51 22.22
CA ALA A 11 13.46 12.97 22.28
C ALA A 11 14.66 13.60 23.02
N LEU A 12 15.12 12.99 24.11
CA LEU A 12 16.32 13.47 24.82
C LEU A 12 17.58 13.35 23.95
N THR A 13 17.77 12.24 23.24
CA THR A 13 18.92 12.06 22.34
C THR A 13 18.98 13.16 21.28
N ILE A 14 17.84 13.48 20.65
CA ILE A 14 17.76 14.57 19.67
C ILE A 14 18.01 15.92 20.35
N ASN A 15 17.46 16.16 21.54
CA ASN A 15 17.67 17.41 22.28
C ASN A 15 19.14 17.65 22.69
N LEU A 16 19.90 16.59 22.89
CA LEU A 16 21.31 16.67 23.30
C LEU A 16 22.27 16.82 22.12
N ASP A 17 21.81 16.64 20.88
CA ASP A 17 22.61 16.92 19.69
C ASP A 17 22.53 18.43 19.35
N PRO A 18 23.60 19.22 19.60
CA PRO A 18 23.58 20.67 19.38
C PRO A 18 23.53 21.05 17.89
N THR A 19 23.75 20.08 16.99
CA THR A 19 23.70 20.29 15.55
C THR A 19 22.27 20.21 15.01
N ILE A 20 21.32 19.62 15.75
CA ILE A 20 19.93 19.47 15.28
C ILE A 20 19.07 20.62 15.80
N TYR A 21 18.51 21.41 14.88
CA TYR A 21 17.69 22.57 15.24
C TYR A 21 16.51 22.73 14.31
N GLY A 22 15.30 22.94 14.83
CA GLY A 22 14.12 22.90 13.98
C GLY A 22 12.83 23.41 14.57
N THR A 23 11.76 23.25 13.81
CA THR A 23 10.42 23.72 14.15
C THR A 23 9.40 22.60 14.21
N PHE A 24 8.36 22.84 15.00
CA PHE A 24 7.19 21.97 15.12
C PHE A 24 5.95 22.75 14.72
N ALA A 25 5.23 22.28 13.70
CA ALA A 25 3.98 22.85 13.23
C ALA A 25 2.85 21.82 13.27
N GLU A 26 2.06 21.86 14.34
CA GLU A 26 1.06 20.83 14.63
C GLU A 26 -0.35 21.40 14.50
N ILE A 27 -1.13 20.91 13.53
CA ILE A 27 -2.49 21.40 13.25
C ILE A 27 -3.53 20.33 13.60
N GLY A 28 -4.59 20.78 14.27
CA GLY A 28 -5.69 19.92 14.69
C GLY A 28 -5.33 19.12 15.94
N ALA A 29 -5.55 17.81 15.91
CA ALA A 29 -5.26 16.93 17.04
C ALA A 29 -3.76 16.59 17.21
N GLY A 30 -2.88 17.38 16.60
CA GLY A 30 -1.48 17.08 16.41
C GLY A 30 -0.53 17.38 17.58
N GLN A 31 -0.98 17.97 18.69
CA GLN A 31 -0.14 18.80 19.59
C GLN A 31 0.77 18.06 20.59
N GLU A 32 0.97 16.75 20.44
CA GLU A 32 1.65 15.96 21.46
C GLU A 32 3.13 15.67 21.13
N THR A 33 3.57 15.77 19.86
CA THR A 33 4.96 15.44 19.53
C THR A 33 5.92 16.42 20.17
N VAL A 34 5.72 17.74 20.01
CA VAL A 34 6.62 18.74 20.59
C VAL A 34 6.68 18.68 22.12
N ARG A 35 5.57 18.27 22.75
CA ARG A 35 5.48 18.11 24.21
C ARG A 35 6.45 17.06 24.75
N HIS A 36 6.75 16.00 24.01
CA HIS A 36 7.78 15.03 24.39
C HIS A 36 9.17 15.69 24.47
N PHE A 37 9.50 16.55 23.51
CA PHE A 37 10.79 17.24 23.50
C PHE A 37 10.91 18.25 24.65
N PHE A 38 9.86 19.00 24.96
CA PHE A 38 9.86 19.89 26.13
C PHE A 38 10.06 19.13 27.46
N ARG A 39 9.44 17.96 27.61
CA ARG A 39 9.51 17.15 28.85
C ARG A 39 10.78 16.32 28.97
N ALA A 40 11.47 16.03 27.87
CA ALA A 40 12.71 15.27 27.88
C ALA A 40 13.89 16.05 28.49
N GLY A 41 13.88 17.40 28.37
CA GLY A 41 14.97 18.28 28.77
C GLY A 41 15.95 18.56 27.61
N GLY A 42 16.69 19.68 27.65
CA GLY A 42 17.62 20.10 26.60
C GLY A 42 16.98 20.81 25.39
N ALA A 43 15.65 20.97 25.38
CA ALA A 43 14.90 21.48 24.22
C ALA A 43 15.29 22.87 23.71
N SER A 44 15.90 23.73 24.53
CA SER A 44 16.36 25.07 24.11
C SER A 44 17.44 25.03 23.03
N GLY A 45 18.20 23.92 22.95
CA GLY A 45 19.21 23.69 21.92
C GLY A 45 18.64 23.19 20.59
N THR A 46 17.36 22.81 20.54
CA THR A 46 16.78 22.05 19.43
C THR A 46 15.52 22.68 18.86
N ILE A 47 14.68 23.31 19.69
CA ILE A 47 13.39 23.87 19.26
C ILE A 47 13.55 25.37 18.98
N ALA A 48 13.43 25.74 17.71
CA ALA A 48 13.39 27.12 17.25
C ALA A 48 12.01 27.76 17.44
N LYS A 49 10.96 27.01 17.08
CA LYS A 49 9.56 27.43 17.19
C LYS A 49 8.68 26.20 17.32
N ALA A 50 7.71 26.28 18.21
CA ALA A 50 6.57 25.38 18.26
C ALA A 50 5.32 26.19 17.95
N MET A 51 4.46 25.70 17.06
CA MET A 51 3.20 26.34 16.76
C MET A 51 2.06 25.35 16.67
N SER A 52 0.89 25.83 17.06
CA SER A 52 -0.35 25.15 16.77
C SER A 52 -1.45 26.12 16.39
N ALA A 53 -2.26 25.71 15.40
CA ALA A 53 -3.39 26.46 14.91
C ALA A 53 -4.60 25.53 14.81
N TYR A 54 -5.61 25.77 15.65
CA TYR A 54 -6.91 25.10 15.58
C TYR A 54 -7.87 25.79 14.61
N ASP A 55 -7.79 27.11 14.54
CA ASP A 55 -8.66 27.89 13.68
C ASP A 55 -8.23 27.78 12.21
N LYS A 56 -9.24 27.55 11.36
CA LYS A 56 -9.09 27.35 9.93
C LYS A 56 -8.52 28.60 9.25
N ASP A 57 -9.07 29.77 9.57
CA ASP A 57 -8.71 31.03 8.93
C ASP A 57 -7.31 31.47 9.37
N PHE A 58 -6.96 31.25 10.65
CA PHE A 58 -5.61 31.47 11.16
C PHE A 58 -4.58 30.57 10.47
N SER A 59 -4.92 29.30 10.31
CA SER A 59 -4.05 28.34 9.63
C SER A 59 -3.89 28.68 8.13
N ASP A 60 -4.96 29.12 7.47
CA ASP A 60 -4.93 29.55 6.07
C ASP A 60 -4.16 30.85 5.85
N ALA A 61 -4.17 31.76 6.81
CA ALA A 61 -3.34 32.96 6.76
C ALA A 61 -1.84 32.66 6.74
N ILE A 62 -1.43 31.51 7.31
CA ILE A 62 -0.03 31.09 7.39
C ILE A 62 0.34 30.19 6.19
N TYR A 63 -0.48 29.17 5.89
CA TYR A 63 -0.13 28.12 4.94
C TYR A 63 -0.88 28.18 3.60
N GLY A 64 -1.75 29.17 3.45
CA GLY A 64 -2.64 29.32 2.31
C GLY A 64 -3.90 28.45 2.39
N LYS A 65 -4.89 28.82 1.58
CA LYS A 65 -6.19 28.13 1.52
C LYS A 65 -6.08 26.78 0.80
N GLU A 66 -6.84 25.79 1.25
CA GLU A 66 -6.95 24.50 0.57
C GLU A 66 -8.06 24.43 -0.46
N VAL A 67 -7.79 23.69 -1.53
CA VAL A 67 -8.75 23.41 -2.60
C VAL A 67 -9.86 22.52 -2.03
N LYS A 68 -11.13 22.85 -2.35
CA LYS A 68 -12.33 22.12 -1.88
C LYS A 68 -12.52 22.09 -0.34
N ASN A 69 -11.90 23.00 0.42
CA ASN A 69 -12.00 23.05 1.89
C ASN A 69 -11.58 21.73 2.59
N ARG A 70 -10.67 20.96 2.00
CA ARG A 70 -10.11 19.75 2.62
C ARG A 70 -8.76 20.05 3.26
N TYR A 71 -8.70 20.00 4.58
CA TYR A 71 -7.52 20.44 5.35
C TYR A 71 -6.54 19.33 5.67
N VAL A 72 -7.03 18.10 5.84
CA VAL A 72 -6.21 16.92 6.12
C VAL A 72 -5.72 16.33 4.80
N THR A 73 -4.69 16.94 4.21
CA THR A 73 -4.13 16.54 2.91
C THR A 73 -2.60 16.51 2.94
N GLN A 74 -2.02 15.63 2.12
CA GLN A 74 -0.57 15.56 1.92
C GLN A 74 -0.01 16.90 1.42
N ASN A 75 -0.76 17.57 0.55
CA ASN A 75 -0.33 18.83 -0.05
C ASN A 75 -0.22 19.93 1.01
N ARG A 76 -1.19 20.02 1.93
CA ARG A 76 -1.11 20.96 3.07
C ARG A 76 0.09 20.65 3.96
N LEU A 77 0.30 19.37 4.30
CA LEU A 77 1.47 18.95 5.09
C LEU A 77 2.78 19.42 4.43
N ARG A 78 2.98 19.16 3.14
CA ARG A 78 4.21 19.56 2.44
C ARG A 78 4.38 21.07 2.36
N LYS A 79 3.29 21.84 2.19
CA LYS A 79 3.34 23.32 2.29
C LYS A 79 3.83 23.76 3.66
N MET A 80 3.31 23.17 4.73
CA MET A 80 3.74 23.49 6.10
C MET A 80 5.23 23.20 6.31
N LEU A 81 5.68 22.00 5.93
CA LEU A 81 7.09 21.61 6.06
C LEU A 81 8.03 22.60 5.36
N ARG A 82 7.70 22.98 4.13
CA ARG A 82 8.51 23.92 3.32
C ARG A 82 8.48 25.35 3.87
N TYR A 83 7.29 25.83 4.24
CA TYR A 83 7.13 27.17 4.81
C TYR A 83 7.94 27.34 6.09
N GLU A 84 7.87 26.35 6.97
CA GLU A 84 8.56 26.37 8.26
C GLU A 84 10.08 26.29 8.12
N VAL A 85 10.60 25.47 7.19
CA VAL A 85 12.03 25.45 6.86
C VAL A 85 12.48 26.80 6.32
N ALA A 86 11.76 27.38 5.36
CA ALA A 86 12.11 28.67 4.78
C ALA A 86 12.17 29.78 5.86
N LEU A 87 11.25 29.73 6.83
CA LEU A 87 11.22 30.68 7.94
C LEU A 87 12.42 30.53 8.90
N ILE A 88 12.88 29.30 9.15
CA ILE A 88 14.10 29.08 9.95
C ILE A 88 15.31 29.64 9.21
N GLU A 89 15.46 29.34 7.93
CA GLU A 89 16.61 29.80 7.13
C GLU A 89 16.64 31.33 7.00
N GLU A 90 15.49 31.98 6.94
CA GLU A 90 15.38 33.45 6.95
C GLU A 90 15.83 34.05 8.30
N ARG A 91 15.47 33.42 9.43
CA ARG A 91 15.62 34.02 10.76
C ARG A 91 16.91 33.63 11.48
N ILE A 92 17.47 32.46 11.17
CA ILE A 92 18.64 31.91 11.83
C ILE A 92 19.82 31.97 10.84
N SER A 93 20.65 33.01 10.99
CA SER A 93 21.84 33.15 10.16
C SER A 93 22.78 31.97 10.35
N ARG A 94 23.24 31.40 9.24
CA ARG A 94 24.26 30.35 9.18
C ARG A 94 25.63 30.86 9.64
N ASP A 95 25.91 32.16 9.55
CA ASP A 95 27.17 32.74 10.04
C ASP A 95 27.34 32.53 11.55
N ASN A 96 26.24 32.62 12.29
CA ASN A 96 26.21 32.42 13.74
C ASN A 96 26.01 30.95 14.13
N ASN A 97 25.61 30.09 13.18
CA ASN A 97 25.22 28.72 13.43
C ASN A 97 25.67 27.79 12.28
N PRO A 98 26.99 27.70 11.99
CA PRO A 98 27.50 27.03 10.80
C PRO A 98 27.24 25.52 10.81
N ASP A 99 27.25 24.90 12.01
CA ASP A 99 27.15 23.45 12.22
C ASP A 99 25.70 22.97 12.42
N ARG A 100 24.69 23.80 12.14
CA ARG A 100 23.28 23.43 12.34
C ARG A 100 22.67 22.78 11.10
N LYS A 101 22.15 21.58 11.31
CA LYS A 101 21.20 20.87 10.44
C LYS A 101 19.79 21.31 10.80
N PHE A 102 19.09 21.92 9.84
CA PHE A 102 17.73 22.37 10.06
C PHE A 102 16.70 21.26 9.81
N PHE A 103 15.61 21.28 10.59
CA PHE A 103 14.43 20.49 10.30
C PHE A 103 13.12 21.25 10.54
N SER A 104 12.07 20.78 9.88
CA SER A 104 10.69 21.09 10.20
C SER A 104 9.93 19.79 10.36
N TYR A 105 9.26 19.64 11.51
CA TYR A 105 8.25 18.62 11.72
C TYR A 105 6.87 19.26 11.58
N ALA A 106 5.98 18.59 10.86
CA ALA A 106 4.61 19.05 10.73
C ALA A 106 3.62 17.90 10.78
N ASN A 107 2.41 18.21 11.22
CA ASN A 107 1.28 17.31 11.08
C ASN A 107 -0.03 18.07 10.79
N THR A 108 -0.94 17.39 10.10
CA THR A 108 -2.34 17.81 9.93
C THR A 108 -3.23 16.60 10.18
N VAL A 109 -3.87 16.59 11.34
CA VAL A 109 -4.54 15.40 11.87
C VAL A 109 -5.90 15.74 12.47
N THR A 110 -6.89 14.90 12.22
CA THR A 110 -8.16 14.90 12.92
C THR A 110 -8.29 13.65 13.78
N THR A 111 -8.80 13.81 15.00
CA THR A 111 -9.19 12.69 15.87
C THR A 111 -10.57 12.15 15.48
N ILE A 112 -10.93 11.02 16.11
CA ILE A 112 -12.29 10.51 16.09
C ILE A 112 -13.29 11.58 16.53
N ASN A 113 -14.42 11.68 15.82
CA ASN A 113 -15.49 12.58 16.21
C ASN A 113 -16.23 12.09 17.46
N PHE A 114 -16.94 12.99 18.14
CA PHE A 114 -17.67 12.67 19.38
C PHE A 114 -18.65 11.49 19.22
N ASP A 115 -19.36 11.44 18.09
CA ASP A 115 -20.33 10.39 17.77
C ASP A 115 -19.68 9.07 17.29
N LYS A 116 -18.34 9.03 17.19
CA LYS A 116 -17.55 7.86 16.77
C LYS A 116 -17.93 7.26 15.41
N THR A 117 -18.49 8.08 14.53
CA THR A 117 -18.88 7.69 13.16
C THR A 117 -17.78 7.92 12.14
N VAL A 118 -16.84 8.82 12.42
CA VAL A 118 -15.70 9.16 11.56
C VAL A 118 -14.41 8.85 12.30
N LYS A 119 -13.62 7.92 11.77
CA LYS A 119 -12.31 7.56 12.33
C LYS A 119 -11.33 8.72 12.15
N GLY A 120 -10.48 8.92 13.16
CA GLY A 120 -9.39 9.87 13.05
C GLY A 120 -8.35 9.41 12.03
N HIS A 121 -7.75 10.35 11.32
CA HIS A 121 -6.67 10.11 10.37
C HIS A 121 -5.87 11.39 10.15
N GLY A 122 -4.71 11.27 9.51
CA GLY A 122 -4.00 12.45 9.06
C GLY A 122 -2.62 12.22 8.47
N TRP A 123 -1.97 13.33 8.19
CA TRP A 123 -0.65 13.37 7.57
C TRP A 123 0.38 13.86 8.58
N VAL A 124 1.50 13.16 8.65
CA VAL A 124 2.64 13.49 9.51
C VAL A 124 3.89 13.49 8.64
N GLY A 125 4.80 14.43 8.86
CA GLY A 125 6.03 14.45 8.09
C GLY A 125 7.15 15.23 8.75
N ILE A 126 8.35 14.99 8.25
CA ILE A 126 9.55 15.73 8.59
C ILE A 126 10.28 16.12 7.32
N ARG A 127 10.76 17.36 7.28
CA ARG A 127 11.72 17.86 6.29
C ARG A 127 13.02 18.20 7.02
N PHE A 128 14.15 17.61 6.63
CA PHE A 128 15.39 17.71 7.41
C PHE A 128 16.66 17.65 6.56
N GLN A 129 17.76 18.18 7.09
CA GLN A 129 19.10 18.08 6.50
C GLN A 129 19.90 16.95 7.15
N THR A 130 20.65 16.19 6.35
CA THR A 130 21.60 15.16 6.82
C THR A 130 22.95 15.77 7.20
N LYS A 131 23.40 16.78 6.46
CA LYS A 131 24.54 17.63 6.77
C LYS A 131 24.20 19.10 6.56
N GLU A 132 25.04 19.99 7.07
CA GLU A 132 24.85 21.41 6.89
C GLU A 132 24.94 21.79 5.41
N ASN A 133 24.09 22.71 4.98
CA ASN A 133 24.03 23.21 3.58
C ASN A 133 23.68 22.17 2.50
N GLU A 134 23.33 20.94 2.86
CA GLU A 134 22.76 19.98 1.91
C GLU A 134 21.29 20.29 1.63
N ASP A 135 20.80 19.84 0.48
CA ASP A 135 19.38 19.87 0.17
C ASP A 135 18.57 19.02 1.16
N TYR A 136 17.32 19.42 1.37
CA TYR A 136 16.46 18.78 2.35
C TYR A 136 15.88 17.45 1.86
N ASN A 137 15.78 16.52 2.80
CA ASN A 137 15.05 15.27 2.68
C ASN A 137 13.67 15.39 3.31
N GLU A 138 12.69 14.67 2.79
CA GLU A 138 11.35 14.58 3.38
C GLU A 138 10.97 13.11 3.59
N VAL A 139 10.42 12.82 4.77
CA VAL A 139 9.66 11.59 5.04
C VAL A 139 8.24 11.98 5.40
N VAL A 140 7.27 11.49 4.64
CA VAL A 140 5.86 11.78 4.80
C VAL A 140 5.10 10.48 4.99
N ILE A 141 4.23 10.43 5.99
CA ILE A 141 3.36 9.29 6.27
C ILE A 141 1.90 9.73 6.37
N HIS A 142 1.00 8.84 5.97
CA HIS A 142 -0.41 8.93 6.32
C HIS A 142 -0.73 7.89 7.40
N VAL A 143 -1.61 8.28 8.32
CA VAL A 143 -1.99 7.45 9.45
C VAL A 143 -3.50 7.39 9.63
N LYS A 144 -3.99 6.26 10.11
CA LYS A 144 -5.37 6.06 10.55
C LYS A 144 -5.39 5.54 11.97
N PHE A 145 -6.19 6.16 12.83
CA PHE A 145 -6.36 5.67 14.19
C PHE A 145 -7.35 4.51 14.23
N LYS A 146 -6.98 3.49 15.00
CA LYS A 146 -7.84 2.35 15.36
C LYS A 146 -8.46 2.52 16.75
N GLU A 147 -7.85 3.36 17.58
CA GLU A 147 -8.34 3.71 18.92
C GLU A 147 -9.67 4.46 18.86
N ASN A 148 -10.52 4.26 19.88
CA ASN A 148 -11.85 4.87 19.97
C ASN A 148 -11.92 6.00 21.03
N ASP A 149 -10.76 6.53 21.43
CA ASP A 149 -10.61 7.63 22.38
C ASP A 149 -9.66 8.69 21.81
N ALA A 150 -10.06 9.96 21.85
CA ALA A 150 -9.28 11.04 21.25
C ALA A 150 -7.99 11.36 22.01
N THR A 151 -7.94 11.15 23.34
CA THR A 151 -6.75 11.40 24.15
C THR A 151 -5.68 10.37 23.84
N LEU A 152 -6.07 9.08 23.78
CA LEU A 152 -5.16 8.00 23.38
C LEU A 152 -4.59 8.22 21.98
N GLN A 153 -5.43 8.66 21.03
CA GLN A 153 -4.97 8.99 19.67
C GLN A 153 -3.90 10.08 19.66
N GLN A 154 -4.07 11.13 20.48
CA GLN A 154 -3.10 12.21 20.61
C GLN A 154 -1.78 11.70 21.21
N GLU A 155 -1.82 10.89 22.26
CA GLU A 155 -0.63 10.28 22.87
C GLU A 155 0.12 9.37 21.89
N THR A 156 -0.61 8.50 21.19
CA THR A 156 -0.06 7.62 20.14
C THR A 156 0.60 8.44 19.02
N LEU A 157 -0.03 9.53 18.59
CA LEU A 157 0.54 10.44 17.58
C LEU A 157 1.80 11.15 18.08
N GLY A 158 1.82 11.55 19.36
CA GLY A 158 3.00 12.12 20.02
C GLY A 158 4.21 11.19 19.92
N ASN A 159 4.03 9.93 20.33
CA ASN A 159 5.04 8.89 20.22
C ASN A 159 5.50 8.67 18.77
N LEU A 160 4.56 8.61 17.82
CA LEU A 160 4.87 8.43 16.41
C LEU A 160 5.73 9.55 15.86
N GLY A 161 5.38 10.81 16.15
CA GLY A 161 6.15 11.96 15.69
C GLY A 161 7.58 11.96 16.25
N VAL A 162 7.77 11.56 17.50
CA VAL A 162 9.10 11.39 18.10
C VAL A 162 9.87 10.29 17.37
N ASN A 163 9.22 9.15 17.10
CA ASN A 163 9.84 8.05 16.37
C ASN A 163 10.26 8.47 14.95
N LEU A 164 9.43 9.26 14.27
CA LEU A 164 9.72 9.78 12.93
C LEU A 164 10.93 10.72 12.94
N ILE A 165 10.97 11.69 13.86
CA ILE A 165 12.10 12.63 13.99
C ILE A 165 13.38 11.86 14.33
N PHE A 166 13.30 10.94 15.29
CA PHE A 166 14.45 10.14 15.68
C PHE A 166 14.96 9.28 14.52
N GLY A 167 14.06 8.60 13.82
CA GLY A 167 14.38 7.75 12.67
C GLY A 167 14.99 8.54 11.51
N ALA A 168 14.50 9.76 11.24
CA ALA A 168 15.07 10.62 10.22
C ALA A 168 16.54 10.98 10.48
N PHE A 169 16.95 11.22 11.73
CA PHE A 169 18.34 11.57 12.03
C PHE A 169 19.25 10.38 12.30
N ASN A 170 18.72 9.23 12.72
CA ASN A 170 19.52 8.08 13.15
C ASN A 170 19.47 6.89 12.18
N TYR A 171 18.45 6.80 11.32
CA TYR A 171 18.19 5.64 10.46
C TYR A 171 17.92 6.02 8.99
N TYR A 172 18.22 7.24 8.54
CA TYR A 172 17.98 7.64 7.15
C TYR A 172 18.75 6.81 6.12
N ASP A 173 19.94 6.32 6.49
CA ASP A 173 20.78 5.45 5.68
C ASP A 173 20.21 4.02 5.57
N ASN A 174 19.31 3.65 6.48
CA ASN A 174 18.59 2.39 6.46
C ASN A 174 17.06 2.61 6.58
N PRO A 175 16.39 2.96 5.47
CA PRO A 175 14.95 3.22 5.44
C PRO A 175 14.10 2.07 6.01
N ARG A 176 14.52 0.82 5.87
CA ARG A 176 13.79 -0.33 6.45
C ARG A 176 13.78 -0.25 7.98
N THR A 177 14.93 0.05 8.58
CA THR A 177 15.05 0.26 10.03
C THR A 177 14.23 1.47 10.46
N LEU A 178 14.23 2.55 9.67
CA LEU A 178 13.40 3.73 9.93
C LEU A 178 11.92 3.34 9.99
N VAL A 179 11.39 2.64 8.97
CA VAL A 179 9.99 2.18 8.93
C VAL A 179 9.65 1.31 10.13
N GLU A 180 10.49 0.32 10.46
CA GLU A 180 10.29 -0.54 11.63
C GLU A 180 10.23 0.26 12.94
N SER A 181 11.10 1.28 13.09
CA SER A 181 11.20 2.10 14.30
C SER A 181 10.02 3.04 14.53
N LEU A 182 9.16 3.27 13.52
CA LEU A 182 7.96 4.09 13.65
C LEU A 182 6.99 3.52 14.70
N TYR A 183 6.97 2.19 14.86
CA TYR A 183 6.13 1.48 15.84
C TYR A 183 6.81 1.24 17.20
N ASP A 184 7.95 1.88 17.47
CA ASP A 184 8.55 1.78 18.79
C ASP A 184 7.63 2.38 19.85
N ASP A 185 7.27 1.55 20.84
CA ASP A 185 6.34 1.91 21.92
C ASP A 185 4.92 2.28 21.41
N ILE A 186 4.53 1.73 20.25
CA ILE A 186 3.18 1.84 19.68
C ILE A 186 2.66 0.45 19.35
N ALA A 187 1.48 0.10 19.85
CA ALA A 187 0.84 -1.17 19.51
C ALA A 187 0.21 -1.09 18.11
N LYS A 188 0.26 -2.20 17.35
CA LYS A 188 -0.32 -2.30 15.99
C LYS A 188 -1.84 -2.12 15.95
N ASP A 189 -2.49 -2.32 17.10
CA ASP A 189 -3.93 -2.14 17.27
C ASP A 189 -4.32 -0.68 17.58
N ASN A 190 -3.35 0.22 17.78
CA ASN A 190 -3.62 1.62 18.09
C ASN A 190 -3.70 2.48 16.81
N LEU A 191 -2.78 2.22 15.88
CA LEU A 191 -2.58 3.02 14.67
C LEU A 191 -2.27 2.11 13.47
N GLU A 192 -2.70 2.55 12.30
CA GLU A 192 -2.27 2.05 11.00
C GLU A 192 -1.49 3.12 10.24
N ILE A 193 -0.32 2.76 9.70
CA ILE A 193 0.41 3.56 8.71
C ILE A 193 0.13 2.93 7.35
N ASP A 194 -0.74 3.57 6.55
CA ASP A 194 -1.22 3.05 5.27
C ASP A 194 -0.53 3.72 4.06
N MET A 195 0.28 4.75 4.29
CA MET A 195 1.13 5.33 3.26
C MET A 195 2.43 5.85 3.86
N ILE A 196 3.52 5.69 3.10
CA ILE A 196 4.81 6.30 3.36
C ILE A 196 5.44 6.76 2.06
N ASP A 197 6.16 7.87 2.12
CA ASP A 197 6.88 8.46 1.01
C ASP A 197 8.19 9.08 1.50
N PHE A 198 9.28 8.68 0.87
CA PHE A 198 10.62 9.21 1.05
C PHE A 198 11.00 10.03 -0.18
N SER A 199 11.60 11.20 0.03
CA SER A 199 12.09 12.05 -1.06
C SER A 199 13.28 12.91 -0.62
N GLY A 200 14.12 13.31 -1.57
CA GLY A 200 15.34 14.10 -1.32
C GLY A 200 16.63 13.34 -1.60
N PRO A 201 17.78 14.04 -1.52
CA PRO A 201 19.08 13.50 -1.94
C PRO A 201 19.50 12.24 -1.18
N ALA A 202 19.24 12.16 0.12
CA ALA A 202 19.58 11.00 0.95
C ALA A 202 18.71 9.77 0.63
N PHE A 203 17.59 9.94 -0.07
CA PHE A 203 16.68 8.86 -0.42
C PHE A 203 16.61 8.59 -1.93
N ALA A 204 17.57 9.10 -2.72
CA ALA A 204 17.58 8.91 -4.17
C ALA A 204 17.63 7.43 -4.61
N TYR A 205 18.12 6.53 -3.75
CA TYR A 205 18.18 5.08 -3.98
C TYR A 205 16.92 4.33 -3.50
N VAL A 206 15.97 5.01 -2.86
CA VAL A 206 14.81 4.38 -2.22
C VAL A 206 13.67 4.26 -3.22
N ASP A 207 13.21 3.03 -3.43
CA ASP A 207 11.95 2.77 -4.11
C ASP A 207 10.80 2.81 -3.10
N ASN A 208 9.92 3.80 -3.20
CA ASN A 208 8.80 3.98 -2.29
C ASN A 208 7.79 2.81 -2.31
N ARG A 209 7.77 2.01 -3.38
CA ARG A 209 6.93 0.80 -3.45
C ARG A 209 7.46 -0.30 -2.55
N LEU A 210 8.78 -0.42 -2.43
CA LEU A 210 9.41 -1.32 -1.45
C LEU A 210 9.10 -0.88 -0.02
N MET A 211 9.10 0.43 0.25
CA MET A 211 8.76 0.95 1.58
C MET A 211 7.30 0.66 1.93
N SER A 212 6.38 0.84 0.99
CA SER A 212 4.99 0.42 1.14
C SER A 212 4.83 -1.09 1.31
N LEU A 213 5.60 -1.91 0.60
CA LEU A 213 5.63 -3.35 0.84
C LEU A 213 6.07 -3.69 2.28
N GLN A 214 7.06 -2.96 2.83
CA GLN A 214 7.46 -3.15 4.23
C GLN A 214 6.31 -2.86 5.20
N LEU A 215 5.44 -1.88 4.93
CA LEU A 215 4.27 -1.60 5.78
C LEU A 215 3.36 -2.84 5.87
N VAL A 216 3.05 -3.47 4.74
CA VAL A 216 2.21 -4.68 4.72
C VAL A 216 2.93 -5.87 5.35
N LYS A 217 4.21 -6.08 5.00
CA LYS A 217 5.04 -7.17 5.53
C LYS A 217 5.18 -7.10 7.05
N ASN A 218 5.30 -5.89 7.60
CA ASN A 218 5.42 -5.64 9.03
C ASN A 218 4.06 -5.56 9.74
N GLY A 219 2.94 -5.73 9.02
CA GLY A 219 1.59 -5.67 9.59
C GLY A 219 1.21 -4.29 10.12
N MET A 220 1.75 -3.23 9.53
CA MET A 220 1.42 -1.84 9.85
C MET A 220 0.14 -1.39 9.14
N THR A 221 -0.11 -1.94 7.95
CA THR A 221 -1.37 -1.81 7.18
C THR A 221 -1.71 -3.14 6.54
N ASP A 222 -2.99 -3.34 6.23
CA ASP A 222 -3.45 -4.54 5.56
C ASP A 222 -3.25 -4.50 4.03
N ALA A 223 -3.21 -3.30 3.43
CA ALA A 223 -3.01 -3.16 1.99
C ALA A 223 -2.45 -1.79 1.56
N VAL A 224 -1.68 -1.80 0.48
CA VAL A 224 -1.12 -0.61 -0.19
C VAL A 224 -1.44 -0.65 -1.68
N ILE A 225 -1.62 0.53 -2.30
CA ILE A 225 -2.01 0.66 -3.72
C ILE A 225 -0.94 1.46 -4.47
N PHE A 226 -0.60 0.99 -5.67
CA PHE A 226 0.28 1.64 -6.62
C PHE A 226 -0.45 1.88 -7.94
N ASN A 227 -0.36 3.08 -8.49
CA ASN A 227 -0.89 3.33 -9.83
C ASN A 227 0.07 2.81 -10.92
N SER A 228 -0.34 2.93 -12.18
CA SER A 228 0.46 2.49 -13.34
C SER A 228 1.80 3.19 -13.50
N GLN A 229 1.99 4.36 -12.88
CA GLN A 229 3.26 5.09 -12.86
C GLN A 229 4.18 4.65 -11.71
N GLY A 230 3.74 3.71 -10.88
CA GLY A 230 4.48 3.25 -9.70
C GLY A 230 4.38 4.19 -8.49
N ASN A 231 3.48 5.18 -8.52
CA ASN A 231 3.28 6.08 -7.38
C ASN A 231 2.36 5.45 -6.34
N ASN A 232 2.72 5.61 -5.07
CA ASN A 232 1.91 5.20 -3.93
C ASN A 232 0.63 6.03 -3.87
N MET A 233 -0.50 5.35 -3.73
CA MET A 233 -1.82 5.98 -3.67
C MET A 233 -2.48 5.71 -2.33
N LEU A 234 -3.14 6.73 -1.78
CA LEU A 234 -3.98 6.54 -0.60
C LEU A 234 -5.25 5.75 -1.00
N PRO A 235 -5.57 4.62 -0.33
CA PRO A 235 -6.75 3.83 -0.69
C PRO A 235 -8.06 4.62 -0.65
N ALA A 236 -8.18 5.54 0.29
CA ALA A 236 -9.36 6.41 0.39
C ALA A 236 -9.51 7.36 -0.81
N ASP A 237 -8.42 7.76 -1.48
CA ASP A 237 -8.51 8.63 -2.64
C ASP A 237 -8.89 7.86 -3.92
N VAL A 238 -8.45 6.60 -4.01
CA VAL A 238 -8.68 5.74 -5.19
C VAL A 238 -10.05 5.07 -5.14
N LEU A 239 -10.44 4.54 -3.99
CA LEU A 239 -11.61 3.65 -3.88
C LEU A 239 -12.91 4.39 -3.54
N TYR A 240 -12.83 5.64 -3.07
CA TYR A 240 -14.00 6.34 -2.56
C TYR A 240 -15.07 6.56 -3.62
N LYS A 241 -16.27 6.03 -3.35
CA LYS A 241 -17.45 6.10 -4.23
C LYS A 241 -17.21 5.57 -5.66
N LYS A 242 -16.24 4.70 -5.85
CA LYS A 242 -16.01 3.99 -7.11
C LYS A 242 -16.68 2.62 -7.09
N ASN A 243 -17.06 2.13 -8.26
CA ASN A 243 -17.24 0.70 -8.46
C ASN A 243 -15.86 0.04 -8.49
N ILE A 244 -15.74 -1.21 -8.07
CA ILE A 244 -14.45 -1.88 -7.97
C ILE A 244 -14.50 -3.20 -8.72
N PHE A 245 -13.56 -3.38 -9.65
CA PHE A 245 -13.32 -4.66 -10.30
C PHE A 245 -11.92 -5.14 -9.97
N ALA A 246 -11.80 -6.31 -9.35
CA ALA A 246 -10.52 -6.83 -8.89
C ALA A 246 -10.18 -8.20 -9.47
N VAL A 247 -8.89 -8.45 -9.72
CA VAL A 247 -8.37 -9.75 -10.11
C VAL A 247 -7.17 -10.09 -9.24
N ARG A 248 -7.22 -11.23 -8.55
CA ARG A 248 -6.15 -11.72 -7.70
C ARG A 248 -5.27 -12.74 -8.44
N GLY A 249 -3.96 -12.60 -8.32
CA GLY A 249 -3.02 -13.52 -8.93
C GLY A 249 -1.58 -13.35 -8.46
N SER A 250 -0.71 -14.29 -8.84
CA SER A 250 0.72 -14.17 -8.58
C SER A 250 1.43 -13.26 -9.58
N PHE A 251 0.90 -13.17 -10.82
CA PHE A 251 1.43 -12.38 -11.94
C PHE A 251 2.95 -12.53 -12.16
N ARG A 252 3.44 -13.78 -12.05
CA ARG A 252 4.87 -14.11 -12.12
C ARG A 252 5.21 -15.05 -13.31
N PRO A 253 5.47 -14.52 -14.51
CA PRO A 253 5.05 -13.19 -14.97
C PRO A 253 3.54 -13.17 -15.26
N VAL A 254 2.99 -11.99 -15.57
CA VAL A 254 1.66 -11.86 -16.17
C VAL A 254 1.63 -12.53 -17.55
N THR A 255 0.52 -13.20 -17.86
CA THR A 255 0.35 -13.99 -19.10
C THR A 255 -0.91 -13.57 -19.84
N LYS A 256 -1.08 -14.03 -21.09
CA LYS A 256 -2.29 -13.76 -21.88
C LYS A 256 -3.58 -14.27 -21.20
N VAL A 257 -3.53 -15.37 -20.44
CA VAL A 257 -4.67 -15.85 -19.64
C VAL A 257 -5.15 -14.82 -18.63
N ASN A 258 -4.20 -14.20 -17.93
CA ASN A 258 -4.54 -13.21 -16.90
C ASN A 258 -5.24 -12.00 -17.53
N ILE A 259 -4.75 -11.54 -18.69
CA ILE A 259 -5.32 -10.40 -19.41
C ILE A 259 -6.67 -10.76 -20.04
N ASP A 260 -6.83 -11.98 -20.57
CA ASP A 260 -8.10 -12.44 -21.14
C ASP A 260 -9.18 -12.58 -20.06
N MET A 261 -8.83 -13.13 -18.90
CA MET A 261 -9.70 -13.17 -17.73
C MET A 261 -10.12 -11.78 -17.27
N LEU A 262 -9.15 -10.87 -17.14
CA LEU A 262 -9.39 -9.50 -16.70
C LEU A 262 -10.33 -8.76 -17.66
N LYS A 263 -10.01 -8.76 -18.96
CA LYS A 263 -10.80 -8.03 -19.97
C LYS A 263 -12.22 -8.55 -20.09
N ASN A 264 -12.39 -9.86 -20.27
CA ASN A 264 -13.72 -10.42 -20.46
C ASN A 264 -14.57 -10.35 -19.18
N GLY A 265 -13.97 -10.54 -18.00
CA GLY A 265 -14.68 -10.34 -16.74
C GLY A 265 -15.09 -8.89 -16.52
N MET A 266 -14.23 -7.93 -16.88
CA MET A 266 -14.51 -6.50 -16.77
C MET A 266 -15.63 -6.07 -17.73
N ASP A 267 -15.62 -6.54 -18.97
CA ASP A 267 -16.67 -6.26 -19.96
C ASP A 267 -18.04 -6.78 -19.50
N MET A 268 -18.07 -7.93 -18.83
CA MET A 268 -19.29 -8.44 -18.19
C MET A 268 -19.70 -7.59 -16.99
N PHE A 269 -18.73 -7.19 -16.15
CA PHE A 269 -18.99 -6.33 -15.00
C PHE A 269 -19.63 -5.00 -15.37
N PHE A 270 -19.14 -4.31 -16.41
CA PHE A 270 -19.73 -3.05 -16.85
C PHE A 270 -21.18 -3.20 -17.32
N LYS A 271 -21.52 -4.31 -17.96
CA LYS A 271 -22.90 -4.61 -18.36
C LYS A 271 -23.78 -4.90 -17.14
N ASP A 272 -23.26 -5.67 -16.20
CA ASP A 272 -23.98 -6.15 -15.02
C ASP A 272 -24.25 -5.05 -13.98
N ALA A 273 -23.27 -4.19 -13.74
CA ALA A 273 -23.33 -3.05 -12.81
C ALA A 273 -23.86 -1.78 -13.49
N THR A 274 -24.04 -1.79 -14.82
CA THR A 274 -24.46 -0.61 -15.61
C THR A 274 -23.58 0.62 -15.31
N CYS A 275 -22.26 0.42 -15.38
CA CYS A 275 -21.28 1.45 -15.04
C CYS A 275 -20.21 1.62 -16.11
N THR A 276 -19.48 2.74 -16.03
CA THR A 276 -18.43 3.09 -16.99
C THR A 276 -17.02 2.88 -16.43
N HIS A 277 -16.02 2.94 -17.30
CA HIS A 277 -14.61 2.96 -16.92
C HIS A 277 -14.25 4.12 -15.98
N GLU A 278 -14.86 5.30 -16.15
CA GLU A 278 -14.55 6.47 -15.32
C GLU A 278 -15.05 6.32 -13.88
N GLU A 279 -16.12 5.53 -13.70
CA GLU A 279 -16.75 5.26 -12.41
C GLU A 279 -16.19 4.02 -11.71
N THR A 280 -15.31 3.28 -12.39
CA THR A 280 -14.80 1.98 -11.92
C THR A 280 -13.30 1.99 -11.76
N GLU A 281 -12.81 1.60 -10.59
CA GLU A 281 -11.40 1.31 -10.40
C GLU A 281 -11.13 -0.18 -10.68
N VAL A 282 -10.16 -0.44 -11.55
CA VAL A 282 -9.72 -1.79 -11.89
C VAL A 282 -8.41 -2.09 -11.14
N LEU A 283 -8.43 -3.11 -10.28
CA LEU A 283 -7.34 -3.43 -9.38
C LEU A 283 -6.77 -4.82 -9.63
N ILE A 284 -5.46 -4.92 -9.69
CA ILE A 284 -4.73 -6.18 -9.72
C ILE A 284 -4.16 -6.47 -8.34
N GLU A 285 -4.65 -7.50 -7.68
CA GLU A 285 -4.21 -7.88 -6.33
C GLU A 285 -3.10 -8.93 -6.37
N ILE A 286 -1.99 -8.62 -5.69
CA ILE A 286 -0.96 -9.58 -5.32
C ILE A 286 -0.94 -9.68 -3.79
N THR A 287 -1.16 -10.88 -3.25
CA THR A 287 -1.11 -11.08 -1.79
C THR A 287 0.32 -11.33 -1.31
N ILE A 288 0.61 -11.03 -0.03
CA ILE A 288 1.86 -11.45 0.63
C ILE A 288 2.08 -12.96 0.52
N SER A 289 1.01 -13.75 0.59
CA SER A 289 1.07 -15.20 0.38
C SER A 289 1.54 -15.58 -1.04
N ASN A 290 1.16 -14.80 -2.07
CA ASN A 290 1.68 -15.00 -3.43
C ASN A 290 3.15 -14.58 -3.58
N LEU A 291 3.60 -13.61 -2.79
CA LEU A 291 5.00 -13.18 -2.78
C LEU A 291 5.90 -14.16 -2.01
N ARG A 292 5.36 -14.88 -1.02
CA ARG A 292 6.07 -15.88 -0.20
C ARG A 292 6.01 -17.31 -0.74
N ALA A 293 5.48 -17.53 -1.94
CA ALA A 293 5.20 -18.87 -2.46
C ALA A 293 6.44 -19.78 -2.53
N ASP A 294 7.64 -19.21 -2.78
CA ASP A 294 8.91 -19.93 -2.86
C ASP A 294 9.85 -19.65 -1.66
N GLY A 295 9.32 -19.12 -0.56
CA GLY A 295 10.09 -18.80 0.66
C GLY A 295 9.98 -17.33 1.07
N ASP A 296 11.13 -16.70 1.33
CA ASP A 296 11.18 -15.27 1.65
C ASP A 296 10.81 -14.41 0.43
N ILE A 297 10.23 -13.24 0.71
CA ILE A 297 9.84 -12.30 -0.34
C ILE A 297 11.11 -11.77 -1.03
N ASP A 298 11.25 -12.08 -2.32
CA ASP A 298 12.25 -11.46 -3.19
C ASP A 298 11.75 -10.09 -3.65
N GLU A 299 12.43 -9.04 -3.21
CA GLU A 299 12.09 -7.65 -3.52
C GLU A 299 12.28 -7.30 -5.00
N ARG A 300 13.25 -7.93 -5.68
CA ARG A 300 13.44 -7.72 -7.13
C ARG A 300 12.30 -8.36 -7.90
N ASP A 301 11.96 -9.59 -7.54
CA ASP A 301 10.83 -10.30 -8.14
C ASP A 301 9.51 -9.56 -7.90
N PHE A 302 9.32 -8.97 -6.72
CA PHE A 302 8.19 -8.08 -6.45
C PHE A 302 8.17 -6.85 -7.38
N LEU A 303 9.30 -6.14 -7.51
CA LEU A 303 9.40 -4.97 -8.37
C LEU A 303 9.16 -5.32 -9.84
N ASP A 304 9.70 -6.45 -10.33
CA ASP A 304 9.49 -6.94 -11.70
C ASP A 304 7.99 -7.13 -11.99
N ARG A 305 7.24 -7.75 -11.06
CA ARG A 305 5.79 -7.94 -11.19
C ARG A 305 5.05 -6.60 -11.27
N VAL A 306 5.35 -5.67 -10.37
CA VAL A 306 4.70 -4.36 -10.31
C VAL A 306 5.05 -3.51 -11.53
N ASP A 307 6.31 -3.52 -11.97
CA ASP A 307 6.79 -2.80 -13.15
C ASP A 307 6.07 -3.26 -14.41
N ILE A 308 5.93 -4.57 -14.61
CA ILE A 308 5.23 -5.11 -15.77
C ILE A 308 3.74 -4.74 -15.73
N LEU A 309 3.07 -4.89 -14.58
CA LEU A 309 1.66 -4.53 -14.44
C LEU A 309 1.43 -3.03 -14.65
N GLY A 310 2.33 -2.18 -14.14
CA GLY A 310 2.28 -0.74 -14.36
C GLY A 310 2.51 -0.36 -15.82
N LYS A 311 3.43 -1.04 -16.51
CA LYS A 311 3.66 -0.86 -17.96
C LYS A 311 2.43 -1.22 -18.79
N LEU A 312 1.64 -2.21 -18.36
CA LEU A 312 0.37 -2.57 -18.96
C LEU A 312 -0.78 -1.63 -18.59
N GLY A 313 -0.53 -0.62 -17.74
CA GLY A 313 -1.48 0.42 -17.38
C GLY A 313 -2.35 0.11 -16.17
N TYR A 314 -2.05 -0.95 -15.41
CA TYR A 314 -2.90 -1.38 -14.29
C TYR A 314 -2.51 -0.76 -12.95
N THR A 315 -3.53 -0.51 -12.13
CA THR A 315 -3.38 -0.21 -10.70
C THR A 315 -3.18 -1.51 -9.94
N VAL A 316 -2.15 -1.58 -9.08
CA VAL A 316 -1.79 -2.78 -8.31
C VAL A 316 -2.09 -2.56 -6.83
N ILE A 317 -2.72 -3.53 -6.18
CA ILE A 317 -2.89 -3.58 -4.73
C ILE A 317 -2.08 -4.73 -4.16
N ILE A 318 -1.27 -4.43 -3.14
CA ILE A 318 -0.55 -5.45 -2.37
C ILE A 318 -1.23 -5.59 -1.03
N SER A 319 -1.59 -6.82 -0.67
CA SER A 319 -2.41 -7.07 0.51
C SER A 319 -1.91 -8.23 1.36
N ASN A 320 -2.28 -8.21 2.63
CA ASN A 320 -2.18 -9.36 3.53
C ASN A 320 -3.51 -10.16 3.61
N PHE A 321 -4.35 -10.07 2.57
CA PHE A 321 -5.64 -10.74 2.53
C PHE A 321 -5.53 -12.16 2.00
N SER A 322 -5.23 -13.12 2.89
CA SER A 322 -5.25 -14.54 2.54
C SER A 322 -6.61 -14.97 1.98
N GLU A 323 -7.69 -14.54 2.62
CA GLU A 323 -9.07 -14.88 2.25
C GLU A 323 -9.72 -13.77 1.41
N TYR A 324 -10.53 -14.16 0.43
CA TYR A 324 -11.20 -13.19 -0.44
C TYR A 324 -12.23 -12.34 0.30
N TYR A 325 -12.90 -12.84 1.35
CA TYR A 325 -13.87 -12.02 2.10
C TYR A 325 -13.21 -10.80 2.74
N ARG A 326 -11.92 -10.89 3.14
CA ARG A 326 -11.18 -9.75 3.71
C ARG A 326 -10.92 -8.67 2.69
N LEU A 327 -10.64 -9.04 1.43
CA LEU A 327 -10.52 -8.11 0.31
C LEU A 327 -11.83 -7.35 0.09
N ILE A 328 -12.95 -8.07 0.08
CA ILE A 328 -14.27 -7.46 -0.13
C ILE A 328 -14.65 -6.56 1.05
N ASP A 329 -14.44 -7.01 2.29
CA ASP A 329 -14.66 -6.20 3.49
C ASP A 329 -13.81 -4.92 3.47
N TYR A 330 -12.56 -5.01 3.01
CA TYR A 330 -11.69 -3.85 2.83
C TYR A 330 -12.28 -2.86 1.81
N PHE A 331 -12.67 -3.32 0.62
CA PHE A 331 -13.29 -2.48 -0.41
C PHE A 331 -14.61 -1.85 0.05
N ALA A 332 -15.47 -2.64 0.70
CA ALA A 332 -16.75 -2.20 1.23
C ALA A 332 -16.63 -1.12 2.32
N SER A 333 -15.44 -0.96 2.92
CA SER A 333 -15.19 0.13 3.87
C SER A 333 -14.98 1.50 3.19
N TYR A 334 -14.65 1.53 1.89
CA TYR A 334 -14.40 2.77 1.13
C TYR A 334 -15.52 3.13 0.16
N THR A 335 -16.29 2.15 -0.31
CA THR A 335 -17.35 2.36 -1.30
C THR A 335 -18.62 1.58 -0.98
N GLY A 336 -19.76 2.15 -1.36
CA GLY A 336 -21.04 1.46 -1.45
C GLY A 336 -21.42 1.05 -2.87
N GLY A 337 -20.52 1.25 -3.84
CA GLY A 337 -20.72 0.87 -5.24
C GLY A 337 -20.61 -0.63 -5.47
N ASP A 338 -20.79 -1.05 -6.72
CA ASP A 338 -20.72 -2.45 -7.13
C ASP A 338 -19.29 -2.98 -7.06
N ILE A 339 -19.15 -4.23 -6.61
CA ILE A 339 -17.87 -4.93 -6.50
C ILE A 339 -17.94 -6.21 -7.34
N GLY A 340 -16.96 -6.40 -8.22
CA GLY A 340 -16.77 -7.59 -9.02
C GLY A 340 -15.38 -8.18 -8.84
N VAL A 341 -15.28 -9.51 -8.80
CA VAL A 341 -13.99 -10.20 -8.76
C VAL A 341 -13.90 -11.23 -9.87
N ALA A 342 -12.87 -11.16 -10.72
CA ALA A 342 -12.57 -12.25 -11.64
C ALA A 342 -11.60 -13.25 -11.00
N MET A 343 -11.87 -14.54 -11.18
CA MET A 343 -10.99 -15.59 -10.71
C MET A 343 -11.17 -16.88 -11.51
N GLY A 344 -10.15 -17.74 -11.51
CA GLY A 344 -10.27 -19.08 -12.09
C GLY A 344 -10.94 -20.08 -11.14
N VAL A 345 -11.34 -21.23 -11.68
CA VAL A 345 -11.96 -22.35 -10.95
C VAL A 345 -11.17 -22.76 -9.70
N ASN A 346 -9.84 -22.85 -9.79
CA ASN A 346 -9.00 -23.25 -8.66
C ASN A 346 -9.12 -22.28 -7.47
N ASN A 347 -9.18 -20.97 -7.74
CA ASN A 347 -9.36 -19.96 -6.70
C ASN A 347 -10.77 -20.04 -6.09
N LEU A 348 -11.79 -20.29 -6.92
CA LEU A 348 -13.15 -20.48 -6.43
C LEU A 348 -13.24 -21.69 -5.50
N LEU A 349 -12.61 -22.82 -5.85
CA LEU A 349 -12.56 -24.00 -4.98
C LEU A 349 -11.93 -23.66 -3.61
N MET A 350 -10.88 -22.83 -3.58
CA MET A 350 -10.29 -22.36 -2.32
C MET A 350 -11.25 -21.50 -1.49
N VAL A 351 -12.13 -20.70 -2.13
CA VAL A 351 -13.17 -19.94 -1.41
C VAL A 351 -14.14 -20.87 -0.69
N PHE A 352 -14.42 -22.05 -1.24
CA PHE A 352 -15.29 -23.06 -0.62
C PHE A 352 -14.55 -24.00 0.35
N ASP A 353 -13.27 -23.79 0.65
CA ASP A 353 -12.53 -24.65 1.58
C ASP A 353 -12.71 -24.17 3.03
N GLU A 354 -13.44 -24.96 3.84
CA GLU A 354 -13.77 -24.62 5.23
C GLU A 354 -12.54 -24.44 6.14
N LYS A 355 -11.37 -24.97 5.76
CA LYS A 355 -10.16 -24.87 6.58
C LYS A 355 -9.72 -23.42 6.81
N TYR A 356 -10.07 -22.50 5.90
CA TYR A 356 -9.73 -21.08 6.00
C TYR A 356 -10.64 -20.30 6.97
N TYR A 357 -11.75 -20.89 7.45
CA TYR A 357 -12.77 -20.18 8.22
C TYR A 357 -12.91 -20.65 9.67
N LYS A 358 -11.99 -21.51 10.15
CA LYS A 358 -12.03 -22.06 11.52
C LYS A 358 -11.93 -21.00 12.63
N ASN A 359 -11.36 -19.84 12.33
CA ASN A 359 -11.19 -18.73 13.28
C ASN A 359 -12.37 -17.74 13.28
N LEU A 360 -13.38 -17.95 12.42
CA LEU A 360 -14.59 -17.14 12.40
C LEU A 360 -15.67 -17.78 13.26
N SER A 361 -16.35 -16.99 14.09
CA SER A 361 -17.40 -17.51 14.98
C SER A 361 -18.57 -18.14 14.20
N GLY A 362 -18.92 -17.59 13.03
CA GLY A 362 -19.92 -18.18 12.14
C GLY A 362 -19.34 -19.06 11.02
N GLY A 363 -18.06 -19.43 11.08
CA GLY A 363 -17.41 -20.30 10.11
C GLY A 363 -17.54 -19.82 8.66
N ILE A 364 -17.77 -20.75 7.73
CA ILE A 364 -17.92 -20.44 6.30
C ILE A 364 -19.12 -19.54 6.00
N LEU A 365 -20.21 -19.64 6.77
CA LEU A 365 -21.40 -18.81 6.54
C LEU A 365 -21.14 -17.33 6.83
N GLU A 366 -20.36 -17.03 7.87
CA GLU A 366 -19.92 -15.65 8.15
C GLU A 366 -19.03 -15.12 7.02
N ALA A 367 -18.06 -15.91 6.56
CA ALA A 367 -17.18 -15.54 5.46
C ALA A 367 -17.95 -15.24 4.17
N PHE A 368 -18.94 -16.07 3.84
CA PHE A 368 -19.74 -15.91 2.64
C PHE A 368 -20.72 -14.73 2.73
N GLY A 369 -21.26 -14.45 3.92
CA GLY A 369 -22.07 -13.25 4.17
C GLY A 369 -21.28 -11.96 3.93
N LYS A 370 -19.98 -11.96 4.27
CA LYS A 370 -19.04 -10.87 3.96
C LYS A 370 -18.64 -10.83 2.49
N PHE A 371 -18.30 -11.99 1.92
CA PHE A 371 -17.81 -12.11 0.54
C PHE A 371 -18.87 -11.70 -0.50
N PHE A 372 -20.09 -12.24 -0.41
CA PHE A 372 -21.16 -11.94 -1.37
C PHE A 372 -22.06 -10.76 -0.95
N ARG A 373 -21.53 -9.86 -0.11
CA ARG A 373 -22.23 -8.68 0.38
C ARG A 373 -22.62 -7.73 -0.76
N ASN A 374 -23.73 -7.00 -0.57
CA ASN A 374 -24.16 -5.89 -1.44
C ASN A 374 -24.20 -6.22 -2.94
N GLY A 375 -24.48 -7.46 -3.29
CA GLY A 375 -24.61 -7.79 -4.70
C GLY A 375 -23.35 -8.31 -5.39
N MET A 376 -22.22 -8.38 -4.67
CA MET A 376 -20.92 -8.75 -5.22
C MET A 376 -21.01 -10.02 -6.09
N ARG A 377 -20.34 -9.96 -7.25
CA ARG A 377 -20.31 -11.07 -8.22
C ARG A 377 -18.90 -11.57 -8.47
N VAL A 378 -18.80 -12.88 -8.60
CA VAL A 378 -17.62 -13.60 -9.08
C VAL A 378 -17.79 -13.86 -10.58
N TYR A 379 -16.81 -13.42 -11.37
CA TYR A 379 -16.68 -13.71 -12.80
C TYR A 379 -15.70 -14.88 -12.95
N LEU A 380 -16.24 -16.07 -13.16
CA LEU A 380 -15.49 -17.32 -13.14
C LEU A 380 -14.88 -17.58 -14.52
N TYR A 381 -13.55 -17.59 -14.57
CA TYR A 381 -12.83 -17.99 -15.77
C TYR A 381 -12.65 -19.52 -15.78
N PRO A 382 -12.94 -20.19 -16.91
CA PRO A 382 -12.90 -21.63 -16.97
C PRO A 382 -11.47 -22.16 -16.86
N TYR A 383 -11.36 -23.39 -16.41
CA TYR A 383 -10.08 -24.09 -16.27
C TYR A 383 -10.07 -25.32 -17.16
N LYS A 384 -9.03 -25.48 -17.97
CA LYS A 384 -8.82 -26.72 -18.74
C LYS A 384 -7.83 -27.60 -17.98
N ASP A 385 -8.29 -28.77 -17.59
CA ASP A 385 -7.44 -29.74 -16.90
C ASP A 385 -6.36 -30.28 -17.86
N PRO A 386 -5.08 -30.24 -17.47
CA PRO A 386 -4.00 -30.64 -18.36
C PRO A 386 -3.93 -32.15 -18.62
N GLU A 387 -4.46 -32.99 -17.73
CA GLU A 387 -4.39 -34.46 -17.84
C GLU A 387 -5.62 -35.03 -18.56
N THR A 388 -6.80 -34.55 -18.19
CA THR A 388 -8.09 -35.04 -18.70
C THR A 388 -8.59 -34.23 -19.89
N HIS A 389 -8.01 -33.05 -20.15
CA HIS A 389 -8.49 -32.05 -21.12
C HIS A 389 -9.95 -31.61 -20.91
N GLN A 390 -10.53 -31.93 -19.74
CA GLN A 390 -11.87 -31.52 -19.40
C GLN A 390 -11.90 -30.03 -19.06
N LEU A 391 -12.86 -29.32 -19.66
CA LEU A 391 -13.14 -27.93 -19.32
C LEU A 391 -14.01 -27.89 -18.06
N LEU A 392 -13.53 -27.21 -17.03
CA LEU A 392 -14.23 -26.96 -15.78
C LEU A 392 -14.75 -25.51 -15.73
N ASP A 393 -16.02 -25.36 -15.35
CA ASP A 393 -16.75 -24.10 -15.21
C ASP A 393 -17.76 -24.18 -14.05
N SER A 394 -18.61 -23.15 -13.88
CA SER A 394 -19.61 -23.13 -12.80
C SER A 394 -20.60 -24.31 -12.85
N SER A 395 -20.75 -25.00 -13.97
CA SER A 395 -21.75 -26.06 -14.18
C SER A 395 -21.29 -27.43 -13.72
N ASN A 396 -19.98 -27.70 -13.77
CA ASN A 396 -19.43 -29.04 -13.55
C ASN A 396 -18.36 -29.12 -12.45
N LEU A 397 -17.96 -27.99 -11.85
CA LEU A 397 -17.06 -28.01 -10.70
C LEU A 397 -17.69 -28.74 -9.49
N LYS A 398 -16.83 -29.40 -8.72
CA LYS A 398 -17.24 -30.19 -7.55
C LYS A 398 -16.72 -29.51 -6.28
N VAL A 399 -17.66 -29.08 -5.44
CA VAL A 399 -17.40 -28.67 -4.05
C VAL A 399 -17.70 -29.85 -3.11
N GLU A 400 -17.30 -29.74 -1.84
CA GLU A 400 -17.65 -30.72 -0.81
C GLU A 400 -19.18 -30.85 -0.66
N GLU A 401 -19.66 -32.06 -0.35
CA GLU A 401 -21.10 -32.38 -0.43
C GLU A 401 -21.96 -31.54 0.55
N ASN A 402 -21.41 -31.20 1.72
CA ASN A 402 -22.02 -30.30 2.70
C ASN A 402 -22.18 -28.85 2.18
N LEU A 403 -21.39 -28.41 1.20
CA LEU A 403 -21.40 -27.05 0.65
C LEU A 403 -22.15 -26.93 -0.67
N LYS A 404 -22.62 -28.04 -1.22
CA LYS A 404 -23.27 -28.11 -2.53
C LYS A 404 -24.52 -27.24 -2.64
N GLU A 405 -25.37 -27.22 -1.62
CA GLU A 405 -26.57 -26.38 -1.62
C GLU A 405 -26.23 -24.90 -1.49
N LEU A 406 -25.18 -24.57 -0.73
CA LEU A 406 -24.67 -23.22 -0.62
C LEU A 406 -24.13 -22.72 -1.98
N TYR A 407 -23.33 -23.54 -2.67
CA TYR A 407 -22.85 -23.25 -4.02
C TYR A 407 -24.00 -23.01 -5.01
N LYS A 408 -24.99 -23.91 -5.03
CA LYS A 408 -26.19 -23.77 -5.88
C LYS A 408 -26.95 -22.49 -5.60
N TYR A 409 -27.07 -22.09 -4.33
CA TYR A 409 -27.70 -20.83 -3.95
C TYR A 409 -26.99 -19.63 -4.60
N PHE A 410 -25.67 -19.52 -4.49
CA PHE A 410 -24.93 -18.40 -5.09
C PHE A 410 -25.01 -18.40 -6.61
N LYS A 411 -24.91 -19.57 -7.24
CA LYS A 411 -25.08 -19.69 -8.69
C LYS A 411 -26.48 -19.28 -9.16
N ARG A 412 -27.54 -19.77 -8.51
CA ARG A 412 -28.94 -19.43 -8.87
C ARG A 412 -29.26 -17.94 -8.72
N ASN A 413 -28.60 -17.27 -7.78
CA ASN A 413 -28.76 -15.84 -7.55
C ASN A 413 -27.78 -14.97 -8.36
N ASN A 414 -27.15 -15.53 -9.41
CA ASN A 414 -26.19 -14.84 -10.29
C ASN A 414 -25.03 -14.17 -9.53
N ARG A 415 -24.60 -14.79 -8.42
CA ARG A 415 -23.42 -14.36 -7.65
C ARG A 415 -22.13 -14.96 -8.19
N ILE A 416 -22.24 -16.08 -8.91
CA ILE A 416 -21.13 -16.71 -9.63
C ILE A 416 -21.60 -16.83 -11.08
N VAL A 417 -20.87 -16.16 -11.99
CA VAL A 417 -21.21 -16.06 -13.41
C VAL A 417 -20.00 -16.47 -14.24
N ASP A 418 -20.18 -17.37 -15.20
CA ASP A 418 -19.09 -17.83 -16.07
C ASP A 418 -18.73 -16.78 -17.11
N ILE A 419 -17.42 -16.57 -17.29
CA ILE A 419 -16.87 -15.83 -18.42
C ILE A 419 -16.97 -16.73 -19.66
N THR A 420 -17.79 -16.32 -20.63
CA THR A 420 -18.09 -17.13 -21.83
C THR A 420 -17.29 -16.72 -23.06
N ASN A 421 -16.83 -15.48 -23.14
CA ASN A 421 -16.12 -14.93 -24.31
C ASN A 421 -14.58 -15.02 -24.18
N TYR A 422 -14.06 -16.14 -23.69
CA TYR A 422 -12.62 -16.34 -23.50
C TYR A 422 -11.97 -16.99 -24.72
N ASN A 423 -10.64 -16.86 -24.85
CA ASN A 423 -9.88 -17.59 -25.87
C ASN A 423 -9.45 -18.99 -25.36
N PRO A 424 -9.95 -20.09 -25.97
CA PRO A 424 -9.61 -21.44 -25.54
C PRO A 424 -8.11 -21.78 -25.65
N GLU A 425 -7.37 -21.16 -26.58
CA GLU A 425 -5.93 -21.39 -26.75
C GLU A 425 -5.14 -20.90 -25.54
N PHE A 426 -5.64 -19.88 -24.84
CA PHE A 426 -4.95 -19.36 -23.67
C PHE A 426 -5.07 -20.30 -22.47
N LEU A 427 -6.10 -21.16 -22.39
CA LEU A 427 -6.31 -22.04 -21.23
C LEU A 427 -5.13 -23.00 -20.96
N GLU A 428 -4.27 -23.23 -21.94
CA GLU A 428 -3.09 -24.10 -21.85
C GLU A 428 -1.80 -23.33 -21.47
N ILE A 429 -1.91 -22.03 -21.15
CA ILE A 429 -0.79 -21.20 -20.75
C ILE A 429 -0.63 -21.25 -19.22
N TYR A 430 0.49 -21.81 -18.76
CA TYR A 430 0.79 -21.95 -17.34
C TYR A 430 2.00 -21.09 -16.92
N SER A 431 1.79 -20.15 -15.99
CA SER A 431 2.85 -19.23 -15.52
C SER A 431 4.08 -19.96 -14.96
N ARG A 432 3.92 -21.11 -14.29
CA ARG A 432 5.04 -21.91 -13.77
C ARG A 432 5.94 -22.45 -14.87
N GLU A 433 5.37 -22.85 -16.00
CA GLU A 433 6.13 -23.34 -17.14
C GLU A 433 6.88 -22.20 -17.82
N ILE A 434 6.21 -21.06 -18.01
CA ILE A 434 6.84 -19.84 -18.55
C ILE A 434 8.01 -19.41 -17.68
N LEU A 435 7.83 -19.35 -16.36
CA LEU A 435 8.88 -18.99 -15.43
C LEU A 435 10.11 -19.91 -15.54
N ARG A 436 9.87 -21.24 -15.64
CA ARG A 436 10.95 -22.21 -15.88
C ARG A 436 11.66 -21.96 -17.21
N LYS A 437 10.90 -21.69 -18.28
CA LYS A 437 11.46 -21.38 -19.60
C LYS A 437 12.31 -20.11 -19.58
N ILE A 438 11.87 -19.06 -18.89
CA ILE A 438 12.63 -17.82 -18.70
C ILE A 438 13.95 -18.09 -17.98
N ALA A 439 13.91 -18.74 -16.82
CA ALA A 439 15.09 -19.02 -16.00
C ALA A 439 16.11 -19.95 -16.68
N CYS A 440 15.64 -20.83 -17.58
CA CYS A 440 16.48 -21.73 -18.37
C CYS A 440 16.82 -21.19 -19.78
N CYS A 441 16.44 -19.94 -20.10
CA CYS A 441 16.65 -19.32 -21.42
C CYS A 441 16.08 -20.12 -22.60
N ILE A 442 15.00 -20.88 -22.36
CA ILE A 442 14.28 -21.64 -23.38
C ILE A 442 13.36 -20.68 -24.16
N LYS A 443 13.32 -20.78 -25.49
CA LYS A 443 12.46 -19.94 -26.36
C LYS A 443 11.02 -20.45 -26.44
N GLY A 444 10.10 -19.62 -26.92
CA GLY A 444 8.70 -19.98 -27.24
C GLY A 444 7.67 -19.60 -26.18
N TRP A 445 8.08 -18.94 -25.09
CA TRP A 445 7.17 -18.37 -24.09
C TRP A 445 6.76 -16.94 -24.42
N GLU A 446 7.49 -16.26 -25.31
CA GLU A 446 7.27 -14.86 -25.67
C GLU A 446 5.88 -14.61 -26.26
N THR A 447 5.32 -15.59 -26.97
CA THR A 447 3.96 -15.52 -27.53
C THR A 447 2.86 -15.77 -26.50
N GLN A 448 3.21 -16.20 -25.28
CA GLN A 448 2.26 -16.54 -24.21
C GLN A 448 2.08 -15.41 -23.18
N VAL A 449 2.94 -14.40 -23.24
CA VAL A 449 2.83 -13.17 -22.44
C VAL A 449 2.23 -12.03 -23.28
N PRO A 450 1.68 -10.97 -22.65
CA PRO A 450 1.19 -9.80 -23.37
C PRO A 450 2.30 -9.11 -24.17
N GLU A 451 1.90 -8.34 -25.18
CA GLU A 451 2.82 -7.54 -26.02
C GLU A 451 3.67 -6.59 -25.16
N GLY A 452 4.97 -6.46 -25.48
CA GLY A 452 5.92 -5.64 -24.74
C GLY A 452 6.51 -6.28 -23.48
N VAL A 453 5.85 -7.31 -22.91
CA VAL A 453 6.30 -7.96 -21.67
C VAL A 453 7.54 -8.83 -21.92
N ALA A 454 7.59 -9.53 -23.06
CA ALA A 454 8.73 -10.38 -23.39
C ALA A 454 10.01 -9.56 -23.59
N GLU A 455 9.91 -8.42 -24.27
CA GLU A 455 11.01 -7.48 -24.48
C GLU A 455 11.49 -6.95 -23.12
N MET A 456 10.57 -6.49 -22.28
CA MET A 456 10.88 -5.96 -20.95
C MET A 456 11.59 -6.97 -20.03
N ILE A 457 11.13 -8.23 -20.04
CA ILE A 457 11.77 -9.31 -19.27
C ILE A 457 13.21 -9.55 -19.75
N LYS A 458 13.43 -9.55 -21.07
CA LYS A 458 14.75 -9.76 -21.67
C LYS A 458 15.70 -8.60 -21.41
N GLU A 459 15.26 -7.38 -21.68
CA GLU A 459 16.05 -6.15 -21.54
C GLU A 459 16.51 -5.91 -20.10
N ARG A 460 15.66 -6.23 -19.11
CA ARG A 460 15.95 -5.97 -17.70
C ARG A 460 16.42 -7.20 -16.92
N GLY A 461 16.54 -8.36 -17.56
CA GLY A 461 16.95 -9.61 -16.89
C GLY A 461 15.98 -10.06 -15.80
N MET A 462 14.68 -9.83 -15.99
CA MET A 462 13.65 -10.11 -14.97
C MET A 462 13.45 -11.62 -14.78
N PHE A 463 12.93 -11.99 -13.61
CA PHE A 463 12.60 -13.39 -13.27
C PHE A 463 13.75 -14.40 -13.50
N GLY A 464 15.00 -13.93 -13.37
CA GLY A 464 16.19 -14.76 -13.55
C GLY A 464 16.60 -14.98 -15.01
N TYR A 465 16.05 -14.23 -15.97
CA TYR A 465 16.53 -14.24 -17.35
C TYR A 465 18.01 -13.82 -17.41
N LYS A 466 18.84 -14.64 -18.06
CA LYS A 466 20.25 -14.36 -18.30
C LYS A 466 20.49 -14.34 -19.79
N GLU A 467 20.94 -13.21 -20.31
CA GLU A 467 21.36 -13.14 -21.71
C GLU A 467 22.60 -14.05 -21.89
N GLU A 468 22.51 -15.02 -22.81
CA GLU A 468 23.72 -15.68 -23.29
C GLU A 468 24.51 -14.64 -24.09
N LEU A 469 25.52 -14.02 -23.47
CA LEU A 469 26.55 -13.32 -24.22
C LEU A 469 27.21 -14.38 -25.12
N PRO A 470 27.09 -14.31 -26.46
CA PRO A 470 27.92 -15.14 -27.30
C PRO A 470 29.35 -14.71 -27.02
N LEU A 471 30.17 -15.62 -26.50
CA LEU A 471 31.61 -15.46 -26.47
C LEU A 471 32.03 -15.11 -27.90
N LYS A 472 32.31 -13.83 -28.16
CA LYS A 472 33.08 -13.44 -29.34
C LYS A 472 34.38 -14.21 -29.18
N GLN A 473 34.55 -15.25 -29.99
CA GLN A 473 35.86 -15.82 -30.24
C GLN A 473 36.72 -14.64 -30.70
N PHE A 474 37.57 -14.14 -29.80
CA PHE A 474 38.72 -13.34 -30.20
C PHE A 474 39.57 -14.31 -31.02
N SER A 475 39.36 -14.28 -32.34
CA SER A 475 40.20 -14.99 -33.31
C SER A 475 41.51 -14.25 -33.48
#